data_AF-A0A2M7AU95-F1
#
_entry.id   AF-A0A2M7AU95-F1
#
_cell.length_a   1.000
_cell.length_b   1.000
_cell.length_c   1.000
_cell.angle_alpha   90.00
_cell.angle_beta   90.00
_cell.angle_gamma   90.00
#
_symmetry.space_group_name_H-M   'P 1'
#
loop_
_entity.id
_entity.type
_entity.pdbx_description
1 polymer ?
#
loop_
_entity_poly.entity_id
_entity_poly.type
_entity_poly.pdbx_seq_one_letter_code
_entity_poly.pdbx_strand_id
1 'polypeptide(L)'
;MNNGIFHEKGVDVLIAVDLVRGAIKNEYDIAYLFSSDTDLIPAIKTARDEGKKVIYVAFENIISRALQKNCSSYVVINQKTLLRHAK
;
A
#
# COMPACT_ATOMS: atom_id res chain seq x y z
N MET A 1 0.96 -29.17 -10.62
CA MET A 1 2.01 -28.60 -11.49
C MET A 1 2.14 -27.13 -11.13
N ASN A 2 3.18 -26.75 -10.38
CA ASN A 2 3.42 -25.36 -10.00
C ASN A 2 4.21 -24.69 -11.13
N ASN A 3 3.60 -23.70 -11.78
CA ASN A 3 4.07 -23.10 -13.02
C ASN A 3 5.16 -22.03 -12.80
N GLY A 4 6.12 -22.25 -11.88
CA GLY A 4 7.27 -21.35 -11.70
C GLY A 4 6.97 -19.90 -11.29
N ILE A 5 5.71 -19.58 -10.96
CA ILE A 5 5.31 -18.28 -10.44
C ILE A 5 5.70 -18.27 -8.97
N PHE A 6 6.75 -17.52 -8.62
CA PHE A 6 7.04 -17.21 -7.23
C PHE A 6 5.86 -16.41 -6.65
N HIS A 7 4.93 -17.11 -6.02
CA HIS A 7 3.94 -16.47 -5.16
C HIS A 7 4.63 -16.16 -3.84
N GLU A 8 4.81 -14.87 -3.54
CA GLU A 8 5.33 -14.42 -2.27
C GLU A 8 4.31 -14.81 -1.18
N LYS A 9 4.59 -15.87 -0.42
CA LYS A 9 3.67 -16.32 0.63
C LYS A 9 3.91 -15.51 1.89
N GLY A 10 2.91 -14.72 2.29
CA GLY A 10 2.83 -14.10 3.62
C GLY A 10 3.29 -12.65 3.69
N VAL A 11 3.78 -12.05 2.60
CA VAL A 11 4.17 -10.62 2.59
C VAL A 11 2.94 -9.71 2.68
N ASP A 12 1.85 -10.03 1.97
CA ASP A 12 0.60 -9.26 2.07
C ASP A 12 0.04 -9.26 3.50
N VAL A 13 0.15 -10.40 4.19
CA VAL A 13 -0.24 -10.54 5.59
C VAL A 13 0.66 -9.72 6.49
N LEU A 14 1.97 -9.74 6.28
CA LEU A 14 2.91 -8.93 7.05
C LEU A 14 2.61 -7.43 6.88
N ILE A 15 2.37 -6.96 5.65
CA ILE A 15 2.00 -5.57 5.37
C ILE A 15 0.71 -5.20 6.11
N ALA A 16 -0.32 -6.03 6.04
CA ALA A 16 -1.59 -5.79 6.72
C ALA A 16 -1.41 -5.71 8.24
N VAL A 17 -0.64 -6.65 8.82
CA VAL A 17 -0.36 -6.71 10.26
C VAL A 17 0.41 -5.48 10.71
N ASP A 18 1.47 -5.09 10.01
CA ASP A 18 2.30 -3.95 10.38
C ASP A 18 1.54 -2.63 10.26
N LEU A 19 0.73 -2.46 9.21
CA LEU A 19 -0.14 -1.30 9.04
C LEU A 19 -1.09 -1.17 10.24
N VAL A 20 -1.81 -2.23 10.59
CA VAL A 20 -2.78 -2.19 11.71
C VAL A 20 -2.08 -2.03 13.07
N ARG A 21 -1.04 -2.82 13.34
CA ARG A 21 -0.30 -2.78 14.60
C ARG A 21 0.34 -1.40 14.81
N GLY A 22 1.01 -0.87 13.78
CA GLY A 22 1.65 0.44 13.84
C GLY A 22 0.63 1.57 14.05
N ALA A 23 -0.56 1.47 13.46
CA ALA A 23 -1.64 2.42 13.68
C ALA A 23 -2.09 2.44 15.15
N ILE A 24 -2.47 1.26 15.68
CA ILE A 24 -2.97 1.09 17.06
C ILE A 24 -1.92 1.52 18.09
N LYS A 25 -0.65 1.18 17.85
CA LYS A 25 0.45 1.54 18.75
C LYS A 25 0.97 2.95 18.53
N ASN A 26 0.34 3.73 17.66
CA ASN A 26 0.68 5.11 17.36
C ASN A 26 2.15 5.29 16.90
N GLU A 27 2.67 4.35 16.11
CA GLU A 27 4.07 4.35 15.66
C GLU A 27 4.29 5.18 14.38
N TYR A 28 3.22 5.57 13.70
CA TYR A 28 3.26 6.47 12.57
C TYR A 28 2.01 7.35 12.53
N ASP A 29 2.10 8.50 11.86
CA ASP A 29 0.94 9.36 11.54
C ASP A 29 0.46 9.17 10.10
N ILE A 30 1.42 8.89 9.20
CA ILE A 30 1.20 8.71 7.77
C ILE A 30 1.92 7.44 7.31
N ALA A 31 1.20 6.56 6.62
CA ALA A 31 1.75 5.41 5.92
C ALA A 31 1.67 5.61 4.40
N TYR A 32 2.78 5.40 3.69
CA TYR A 32 2.82 5.38 2.23
C TYR A 32 2.80 3.93 1.75
N LEU A 33 1.67 3.49 1.19
CA LEU A 33 1.46 2.12 0.76
C LEU A 33 1.80 1.96 -0.73
N PHE A 34 2.92 1.29 -1.00
CA PHE A 34 3.38 0.93 -2.34
C PHE A 34 2.84 -0.45 -2.74
N SER A 35 1.52 -0.61 -2.79
CA SER A 35 0.88 -1.83 -3.27
C SER A 35 -0.46 -1.50 -3.93
N SER A 36 -0.76 -2.18 -5.03
CA SER A 36 -2.05 -2.09 -5.74
C SER A 36 -3.03 -3.22 -5.34
N ASP A 37 -2.66 -4.04 -4.35
CA ASP A 37 -3.49 -5.14 -3.85
C ASP A 37 -4.69 -4.62 -3.05
N THR A 38 -5.89 -5.02 -3.48
CA THR A 38 -7.15 -4.63 -2.85
C THR A 38 -7.46 -5.43 -1.59
N ASP A 39 -6.78 -6.55 -1.36
CA ASP A 39 -6.98 -7.35 -0.15
C ASP A 39 -6.47 -6.64 1.11
N LEU A 40 -5.67 -5.58 0.96
CA LEU A 40 -5.22 -4.69 2.03
C LEU A 40 -6.28 -3.67 2.48
N ILE A 41 -7.41 -3.52 1.78
CA ILE A 41 -8.47 -2.55 2.11
C ILE A 41 -8.96 -2.64 3.56
N PRO A 42 -9.20 -3.82 4.16
CA PRO A 42 -9.57 -3.93 5.56
C PRO A 42 -8.52 -3.29 6.49
N ALA A 43 -7.23 -3.59 6.28
CA ALA A 43 -6.13 -3.02 7.07
C ALA A 43 -6.02 -1.50 6.90
N ILE A 44 -6.22 -0.99 5.67
CA ILE A 44 -6.24 0.45 5.38
C ILE A 44 -7.37 1.14 6.15
N LYS A 45 -8.58 0.57 6.15
CA LYS A 45 -9.72 1.13 6.88
C LYS A 45 -9.45 1.13 8.38
N THR A 46 -8.99 0.02 8.94
CA THR A 46 -8.63 -0.05 10.37
C THR A 46 -7.60 1.00 10.76
N ALA A 47 -6.52 1.15 9.99
CA ALA A 47 -5.53 2.19 10.28
C ALA A 47 -6.11 3.61 10.21
N ARG A 48 -7.02 3.86 9.27
CA ARG A 48 -7.71 5.15 9.16
C ARG A 48 -8.68 5.42 10.31
N ASP A 49 -9.37 4.38 10.80
CA ASP A 49 -10.27 4.48 11.95
C ASP A 49 -9.48 4.83 13.23
N GLU A 50 -8.23 4.37 13.33
CA GLU A 50 -7.25 4.80 14.35
C GLU A 50 -6.63 6.19 14.07
N GLY A 51 -7.23 6.97 13.18
CA GLY A 51 -6.84 8.35 12.88
C GLY A 51 -5.62 8.50 11.97
N LYS A 52 -5.09 7.42 11.39
CA LYS A 52 -3.91 7.49 10.53
C LYS A 52 -4.25 7.89 9.10
N LYS A 53 -3.29 8.53 8.42
CA LYS A 53 -3.37 8.77 6.97
C LYS A 53 -2.70 7.62 6.24
N VAL A 54 -3.40 7.02 5.29
CA VAL A 54 -2.81 6.04 4.38
C VAL A 54 -2.80 6.64 2.98
N ILE A 55 -1.61 6.80 2.41
CA ILE A 55 -1.40 7.36 1.07
C ILE A 55 -1.08 6.19 0.15
N TYR A 56 -1.94 5.96 -0.84
CA TYR A 56 -1.68 4.96 -1.87
C TYR A 56 -0.65 5.49 -2.87
N VAL A 57 0.45 4.78 -3.04
CA VAL A 57 1.45 5.11 -4.05
C VAL A 57 1.35 4.12 -5.19
N ALA A 58 0.83 4.60 -6.32
CA ALA A 58 0.59 3.79 -7.52
C ALA A 58 1.71 4.01 -8.54
N PHE A 59 2.03 2.97 -9.32
CA PHE A 59 2.76 3.15 -10.57
C PHE A 59 1.76 3.42 -11.69
N GLU A 60 2.09 4.30 -12.64
CA GLU A 60 1.18 4.76 -13.71
C GLU A 60 0.50 3.62 -14.49
N ASN A 61 1.18 2.48 -14.63
CA ASN A 61 0.70 1.32 -15.35
C ASN A 61 -0.20 0.38 -14.52
N ILE A 62 -0.24 0.56 -13.19
CA ILE A 62 -0.93 -0.34 -12.25
C ILE A 62 -1.66 0.49 -11.19
N ILE A 63 -2.82 1.03 -11.55
CA ILE A 63 -3.65 1.87 -10.67
C ILE A 63 -4.90 1.14 -10.23
N SER A 64 -5.08 0.99 -8.91
CA SER A 64 -6.30 0.45 -8.31
C SER A 64 -7.29 1.56 -7.94
N ARG A 65 -8.42 1.63 -8.66
CA ARG A 65 -9.53 2.55 -8.32
C ARG A 65 -10.12 2.27 -6.93
N ALA A 66 -10.09 1.02 -6.50
CA ALA A 66 -10.57 0.64 -5.18
C ALA A 66 -9.68 1.24 -4.09
N LEU A 67 -8.36 1.20 -4.25
CA LEU A 67 -7.44 1.83 -3.30
C LEU A 67 -7.53 3.36 -3.34
N GLN A 68 -7.69 3.99 -4.51
CA GLN A 68 -7.92 5.43 -4.60
C GLN A 68 -9.14 5.89 -3.77
N LYS A 69 -10.20 5.06 -3.71
CA LYS A 69 -11.41 5.37 -2.93
C LYS A 69 -11.25 5.09 -1.43
N ASN A 70 -10.40 4.15 -1.04
CA ASN A 70 -10.30 3.68 0.35
C ASN A 70 -9.08 4.25 1.10
N CYS A 71 -8.09 4.79 0.41
CA CYS A 71 -6.99 5.53 1.02
C CYS A 71 -7.36 7.00 1.30
N SER A 72 -6.57 7.67 2.13
CA SER A 72 -6.74 9.09 2.46
C SER A 72 -6.38 10.00 1.27
N SER A 73 -5.38 9.60 0.49
CA SER A 73 -4.99 10.24 -0.76
C SER A 73 -4.20 9.25 -1.62
N TYR A 74 -3.77 9.66 -2.81
CA TYR A 74 -2.92 8.85 -3.66
C TYR A 74 -1.90 9.70 -4.43
N VAL A 75 -0.76 9.10 -4.74
CA VAL A 75 0.30 9.65 -5.59
C VAL A 75 0.55 8.65 -6.71
N VAL A 76 0.65 9.14 -7.95
CA VAL A 76 1.03 8.31 -9.10
C VAL A 76 2.47 8.60 -9.48
N ILE A 77 3.28 7.56 -9.50
CA ILE A 77 4.67 7.58 -9.93
C ILE A 77 4.75 7.10 -11.38
N ASN A 78 5.39 7.90 -12.22
CA ASN A 78 5.69 7.55 -13.60
C ASN A 78 7.17 7.24 -13.80
N GLN A 79 7.49 6.57 -14.91
CA GLN A 79 8.85 6.17 -15.24
C GLN A 79 9.80 7.37 -15.29
N LYS A 80 9.36 8.51 -15.83
CA LYS A 80 10.17 9.73 -15.90
C LYS A 80 10.58 10.25 -14.51
N THR A 81 9.66 10.19 -13.55
CA THR A 81 9.90 10.61 -12.16
C THR A 81 10.91 9.70 -11.48
N LEU A 82 10.82 8.38 -11.70
CA LEU A 82 11.78 7.42 -11.16
C LEU A 82 13.17 7.61 -11.76
N LEU A 83 13.26 7.69 -13.10
CA LEU A 83 14.53 7.84 -13.82
C LEU A 83 15.27 9.13 -13.46
N ARG A 84 14.57 10.19 -13.05
CA ARG A 84 15.20 11.42 -12.56
C ARG A 84 16.02 11.19 -11.27
N HIS A 85 15.71 10.15 -10.50
CA HIS A 85 16.31 9.89 -9.19
C HIS A 85 17.13 8.59 -9.14
N ALA A 86 17.05 7.75 -10.17
CA ALA A 86 17.94 6.60 -10.36
C ALA A 86 19.29 7.09 -10.90
N LYS A 87 20.26 7.27 -10.01
CA LYS A 87 21.67 7.51 -10.38
C LYS A 87 22.39 6.18 -10.57
#